data_AF-A0A7J6KJB8-F1
#
_entry.id   AF-A0A7J6KJB8-F1
#
_cell.length_a   1.000
_cell.length_b   1.000
_cell.length_c   1.000
_cell.angle_alpha   90.00
_cell.angle_beta   90.00
_cell.angle_gamma   90.00
#
_symmetry.space_group_name_H-M   'P 1'
#
loop_
_entity.id
_entity.type
_entity.pdbx_description
1 polymer ?
#
loop_
_entity_poly.entity_id
_entity_poly.type
_entity_poly.pdbx_seq_one_letter_code
_entity_poly.pdbx_strand_id
1 'polypeptide(L)'
;ACADLGRGLAQHPGLLELLVTLEAPTAALLVDVEATGLMVTPSYWFHRHGKHARYKIQALEVAVREAVGRYVALGNAEDVSKAIFDDLEVPVPERVRPRKVKKNGHKIYAVDQKMLMQLEAPAKCPDLFDWIIEHRRLGHVLSKLATIDRHVLQDGLRVHTMFSQT
;
A
#
# COMPACT_ATOMS: atom_id res chain seq x y z
N ALA A 1 -25.54 -28.06 -12.15
CA ALA A 1 -24.76 -27.11 -11.33
C ALA A 1 -25.32 -26.97 -9.92
N CYS A 2 -26.38 -26.18 -9.66
CA CYS A 2 -26.93 -26.02 -8.30
C CYS A 2 -27.48 -27.32 -7.69
N ALA A 3 -28.15 -28.16 -8.49
CA ALA A 3 -28.67 -29.45 -8.04
C ALA A 3 -27.57 -30.48 -7.71
N ASP A 4 -26.38 -30.33 -8.29
CA ASP A 4 -25.24 -31.22 -8.05
C ASP A 4 -24.49 -30.78 -6.78
N LEU A 5 -24.39 -29.47 -6.55
CA LEU A 5 -23.84 -28.90 -5.32
C LEU A 5 -24.69 -29.27 -4.10
N GLY A 6 -26.01 -29.18 -4.22
CA GLY A 6 -26.95 -29.57 -3.16
C GLY A 6 -26.86 -31.07 -2.82
N ARG A 7 -26.71 -31.94 -3.83
CA ARG A 7 -26.47 -33.37 -3.61
C ARG A 7 -25.11 -33.66 -2.96
N GLY A 8 -24.06 -32.94 -3.36
CA GLY A 8 -22.73 -33.05 -2.77
C GLY A 8 -22.72 -32.63 -1.30
N LEU A 9 -23.38 -31.53 -0.95
CA LEU A 9 -23.48 -31.05 0.43
C LEU A 9 -24.28 -32.00 1.33
N ALA A 10 -25.33 -32.65 0.80
CA ALA A 10 -26.09 -33.65 1.55
C ALA A 10 -25.25 -34.88 1.95
N GLN A 11 -24.16 -35.17 1.22
CA GLN A 11 -23.22 -36.25 1.55
C GLN A 11 -22.19 -35.84 2.62
N HIS A 12 -22.14 -34.54 2.98
CA HIS A 12 -21.21 -33.98 3.95
C HIS A 12 -21.97 -33.17 5.01
N PRO A 13 -22.56 -33.82 6.03
CA PRO A 13 -23.46 -33.19 6.99
C PRO A 13 -22.82 -32.01 7.75
N GLY A 14 -21.52 -32.07 8.06
CA GLY A 14 -20.81 -30.95 8.70
C GLY A 14 -20.66 -29.71 7.80
N LEU A 15 -20.54 -29.89 6.48
CA LEU A 15 -20.52 -28.76 5.53
C LEU A 15 -21.91 -28.18 5.34
N LEU A 16 -22.94 -29.02 5.36
CA LEU A 16 -24.32 -28.58 5.32
C LEU A 16 -24.68 -27.78 6.59
N GLU A 17 -24.24 -28.25 7.76
CA GLU A 17 -24.41 -27.55 9.02
C GLU A 17 -23.70 -26.19 9.01
N LEU A 18 -22.44 -26.13 8.56
CA LEU A 18 -21.71 -24.87 8.40
C LEU A 18 -22.44 -23.89 7.47
N LEU A 19 -22.92 -24.38 6.32
CA LEU A 19 -23.63 -23.55 5.35
C LEU A 19 -24.89 -22.92 5.94
N VAL A 20 -25.69 -23.73 6.65
CA VAL A 20 -26.99 -23.31 7.18
C VAL A 20 -26.86 -22.47 8.44
N THR A 21 -25.91 -22.79 9.31
CA THR A 21 -25.79 -22.15 10.64
C THR A 21 -24.85 -20.95 10.64
N LEU A 22 -23.88 -20.91 9.72
CA LEU A 22 -22.88 -19.85 9.67
C LEU A 22 -22.90 -19.10 8.34
N GLU A 23 -22.67 -19.77 7.21
CA GLU A 23 -22.41 -19.08 5.94
C GLU A 23 -23.63 -18.28 5.45
N ALA A 24 -24.82 -18.91 5.40
CA ALA A 24 -26.03 -18.26 4.89
C ALA A 24 -26.53 -17.11 5.81
N PRO A 25 -26.58 -17.26 7.15
CA PRO A 25 -26.90 -16.14 8.04
C PRO A 25 -25.85 -15.02 7.96
N THR A 26 -24.56 -15.36 7.85
CA THR A 26 -23.49 -14.37 7.71
C THR A 26 -23.64 -13.60 6.41
N ALA A 27 -23.97 -14.27 5.30
CA ALA A 27 -24.18 -13.61 4.01
C ALA A 27 -25.32 -12.59 4.09
N ALA A 28 -26.44 -12.92 4.77
CA ALA A 28 -27.53 -11.97 4.98
C ALA A 28 -27.08 -10.75 5.79
N LEU A 29 -26.32 -10.96 6.87
CA LEU A 29 -25.74 -9.87 7.67
C LEU A 29 -24.79 -8.99 6.85
N LEU A 30 -23.92 -9.59 6.04
CA LEU A 30 -22.96 -8.84 5.23
C LEU A 30 -23.69 -7.93 4.24
N VAL A 31 -24.75 -8.40 3.58
CA VAL A 31 -25.58 -7.54 2.70
C VAL A 31 -26.09 -6.30 3.42
N ASP A 32 -26.60 -6.45 4.65
CA ASP A 32 -27.09 -5.31 5.44
C ASP A 32 -25.96 -4.34 5.81
N VAL A 33 -24.78 -4.86 6.17
CA VAL A 33 -23.60 -4.05 6.51
C VAL A 33 -23.09 -3.28 5.28
N GLU A 34 -23.03 -3.93 4.11
CA GLU A 34 -22.61 -3.32 2.85
C GLU A 34 -23.57 -2.22 2.41
N ALA A 35 -24.89 -2.50 2.45
CA ALA A 35 -25.93 -1.55 2.10
C ALA A 35 -25.98 -0.37 3.08
N THR A 36 -25.75 -0.62 4.37
CA THR A 36 -25.67 0.44 5.37
C THR A 36 -24.44 1.31 5.12
N GLY A 37 -23.24 0.73 5.05
CA GLY A 37 -22.00 1.47 4.91
C GLY A 37 -21.57 2.21 6.19
N LEU A 38 -20.38 2.83 6.12
CA LEU A 38 -19.72 3.48 7.25
C LEU A 38 -19.74 5.00 7.09
N MET A 39 -20.26 5.71 8.09
CA MET A 39 -20.21 7.18 8.10
C MET A 39 -18.79 7.65 8.35
N VAL A 40 -18.31 8.58 7.53
CA VAL A 40 -16.98 9.15 7.64
C VAL A 40 -17.09 10.64 7.95
N THR A 41 -16.21 11.14 8.82
CA THR A 41 -16.18 12.55 9.22
C THR A 41 -15.98 13.47 8.01
N PRO A 42 -16.53 14.70 8.03
CA PRO A 42 -16.50 15.59 6.87
C PRO A 42 -15.09 15.86 6.34
N SER A 43 -15.00 15.99 5.02
CA SER A 43 -13.81 16.21 4.18
C SER A 43 -12.78 17.20 4.72
N TYR A 44 -13.18 18.16 5.56
CA TYR A 44 -12.28 19.10 6.23
C TYR A 44 -11.12 18.42 6.99
N TRP A 45 -11.38 17.30 7.68
CA TRP A 45 -10.32 16.57 8.40
C TRP A 45 -9.32 15.92 7.43
N PHE A 46 -9.79 15.34 6.32
CA PHE A 46 -8.94 14.79 5.27
C PHE A 46 -8.14 15.86 4.54
N HIS A 47 -8.73 17.01 4.26
CA HIS A 47 -8.03 18.14 3.67
C HIS A 47 -6.94 18.69 4.60
N ARG A 48 -7.22 18.85 5.90
CA ARG A 48 -6.25 19.34 6.87
C ARG A 48 -5.08 18.37 7.05
N HIS A 49 -5.36 17.09 7.32
CA HIS A 49 -4.30 16.09 7.49
C HIS A 49 -3.56 15.81 6.18
N GLY A 50 -4.28 15.79 5.06
CA GLY A 50 -3.68 15.66 3.72
C GLY A 50 -2.72 16.80 3.40
N LYS A 51 -3.05 18.04 3.79
CA LYS A 51 -2.16 19.21 3.61
C LYS A 51 -0.84 19.04 4.38
N HIS A 52 -0.89 18.64 5.65
CA HIS A 52 0.32 18.42 6.46
C HIS A 52 1.19 17.30 5.89
N ALA A 53 0.57 16.18 5.47
CA ALA A 53 1.28 15.08 4.85
C ALA A 53 1.96 15.50 3.53
N ARG A 54 1.31 16.33 2.71
CA ARG A 54 1.91 16.87 1.47
C ARG A 54 3.12 17.77 1.75
N TYR A 55 3.04 18.65 2.75
CA TYR A 55 4.20 19.46 3.14
C TYR A 55 5.36 18.61 3.64
N LYS A 56 5.06 17.58 4.45
CA LYS A 56 6.09 16.64 4.92
C LYS A 56 6.73 15.87 3.77
N ILE A 57 5.94 15.41 2.79
CA ILE A 57 6.45 14.77 1.56
C ILE A 57 7.42 15.70 0.82
N GLN A 58 7.03 16.97 0.61
CA GLN A 58 7.90 17.95 -0.07
C GLN A 58 9.19 18.20 0.71
N ALA A 59 9.12 18.31 2.04
CA ALA A 59 10.31 18.46 2.87
C ALA A 59 11.25 17.25 2.75
N LEU A 60 10.71 16.03 2.71
CA LEU A 60 11.49 14.81 2.50
C LEU A 60 12.13 14.77 1.12
N GLU A 61 11.42 15.20 0.07
CA GLU A 61 11.98 15.29 -1.29
C GLU A 61 13.14 16.28 -1.39
N VAL A 62 13.05 17.41 -0.68
CA VAL A 62 14.14 18.39 -0.57
C VAL A 62 15.33 17.80 0.18
N ALA A 63 15.10 17.17 1.34
CA ALA A 63 16.15 16.57 2.15
C ALA A 63 16.90 15.46 1.39
N VAL A 64 16.16 14.58 0.69
CA VAL A 64 16.79 13.54 -0.14
C VAL A 64 17.58 14.14 -1.30
N ARG A 65 17.05 15.19 -1.95
CA ARG A 65 17.75 15.88 -3.04
C ARG A 65 19.09 16.46 -2.56
N GLU A 66 19.10 17.07 -1.38
CA GLU A 66 20.31 17.64 -0.78
C GLU A 66 21.32 16.55 -0.39
N ALA A 67 20.85 15.41 0.13
CA ALA A 67 21.70 14.28 0.50
C ALA A 67 22.33 13.56 -0.71
N VAL A 68 21.57 13.37 -1.79
CA VAL A 68 22.03 12.67 -3.00
C VAL A 68 22.77 13.63 -3.95
N GLY A 69 22.52 14.93 -3.87
CA GLY A 69 23.11 15.95 -4.74
C GLY A 69 22.42 16.12 -6.10
N ARG A 70 21.27 15.45 -6.31
CA ARG A 70 20.43 15.61 -7.50
C ARG A 70 18.96 15.38 -7.17
N TYR A 71 18.07 15.80 -8.07
CA TYR A 71 16.65 15.44 -7.95
C TYR A 71 16.47 13.92 -8.08
N VAL A 72 15.67 13.34 -7.18
CA VAL A 72 15.30 11.92 -7.17
C VAL A 72 13.77 11.84 -7.11
N ALA A 73 13.16 11.18 -8.09
CA ALA A 73 11.74 10.88 -8.08
C ALA A 73 11.46 9.74 -7.08
N LEU A 74 11.19 10.08 -5.82
CA LEU A 74 10.97 9.11 -4.72
C LEU A 74 9.81 8.12 -4.96
N GLY A 75 8.84 8.51 -5.81
CA GLY A 75 7.77 7.61 -6.27
C GLY A 75 8.20 6.55 -7.30
N ASN A 76 9.38 6.70 -7.90
CA ASN A 76 9.93 5.77 -8.88
C ASN A 76 11.03 4.90 -8.24
N ALA A 77 10.72 3.61 -8.06
CA ALA A 77 11.67 2.66 -7.49
C ALA A 77 12.97 2.52 -8.30
N GLU A 78 12.94 2.69 -9.64
CA GLU A 78 14.16 2.63 -10.46
C GLU A 78 15.09 3.81 -10.15
N ASP A 79 14.54 5.02 -9.97
CA ASP A 79 15.33 6.22 -9.70
C ASP A 79 15.90 6.21 -8.27
N VAL A 80 15.12 5.72 -7.30
CA VAL A 80 15.60 5.50 -5.93
C VAL A 80 16.68 4.42 -5.88
N SER A 81 16.54 3.33 -6.63
CA SER A 81 17.60 2.31 -6.75
C SER A 81 18.88 2.92 -7.29
N LYS A 82 18.80 3.73 -8.34
CA LYS A 82 19.96 4.42 -8.89
C LYS A 82 20.60 5.38 -7.87
N ALA A 83 19.79 6.17 -7.18
CA ALA A 83 20.28 7.10 -6.16
C ALA A 83 21.05 6.40 -5.04
N ILE A 84 20.57 5.24 -4.57
CA ILE A 84 21.20 4.52 -3.46
C ILE A 84 22.46 3.76 -3.91
N PHE A 85 22.37 2.99 -4.99
CA PHE A 85 23.43 2.05 -5.36
C PHE A 85 24.46 2.62 -6.33
N ASP A 86 24.05 3.53 -7.22
CA ASP A 86 24.98 4.14 -8.19
C ASP A 86 25.53 5.46 -7.66
N ASP A 87 24.66 6.37 -7.19
CA ASP A 87 25.09 7.73 -6.85
C ASP A 87 25.71 7.83 -5.44
N LEU A 88 25.15 7.08 -4.48
CA LEU A 88 25.66 7.00 -3.10
C LEU A 88 26.56 5.80 -2.84
N GLU A 89 26.74 4.94 -3.85
CA GLU A 89 27.62 3.76 -3.81
C GLU A 89 27.38 2.84 -2.60
N VAL A 90 26.14 2.75 -2.12
CA VAL A 90 25.79 1.85 -1.02
C VAL A 90 26.01 0.40 -1.48
N PRO A 91 26.72 -0.44 -0.72
CA PRO A 91 26.98 -1.82 -1.12
C PRO A 91 25.68 -2.62 -1.16
N VAL A 92 25.49 -3.39 -2.22
CA VAL A 92 24.37 -4.33 -2.33
C VAL A 92 24.71 -5.60 -1.54
N PRO A 93 23.86 -6.07 -0.63
CA PRO A 93 24.06 -7.34 0.07
C PRO A 93 24.17 -8.50 -0.92
N GLU A 94 25.15 -9.39 -0.72
CA GLU A 94 25.49 -10.47 -1.67
C GLU A 94 24.32 -11.38 -2.07
N ARG A 95 23.34 -11.54 -1.18
CA ARG A 95 22.17 -12.41 -1.39
C ARG A 95 21.06 -11.77 -2.22
N VAL A 96 21.17 -10.48 -2.53
CA VAL A 96 20.10 -9.72 -3.20
C VAL A 96 20.27 -9.80 -4.71
N ARG A 97 19.28 -10.40 -5.36
CA ARG A 97 19.22 -10.46 -6.82
C ARG A 97 18.61 -9.17 -7.38
N PRO A 98 19.10 -8.66 -8.52
CA PRO A 98 18.47 -7.52 -9.19
C PRO A 98 17.06 -7.91 -9.63
N ARG A 99 16.11 -7.01 -9.39
CA ARG A 99 14.71 -7.18 -9.79
C ARG A 99 14.57 -7.13 -11.31
N LYS A 100 15.35 -6.27 -11.96
CA LYS A 100 15.33 -6.07 -13.41
C LYS A 100 16.72 -5.70 -13.88
N VAL A 101 17.11 -6.24 -15.04
CA VAL A 101 18.33 -5.84 -15.74
C VAL A 101 17.90 -5.19 -17.05
N LYS A 102 18.33 -3.95 -17.27
CA LYS A 102 18.05 -3.24 -18.53
C LYS A 102 18.94 -3.78 -19.64
N LYS A 103 18.55 -3.54 -20.90
CA LYS A 103 19.29 -3.98 -22.09
C LYS A 103 20.74 -3.47 -22.14
N ASN A 104 21.02 -2.35 -21.48
CA ASN A 104 22.35 -1.77 -21.33
C ASN A 104 23.17 -2.39 -20.17
N GLY A 105 22.70 -3.48 -19.55
CA GLY A 105 23.37 -4.15 -18.44
C GLY A 105 23.13 -3.51 -17.06
N HIS A 106 22.46 -2.34 -16.99
CA HIS A 106 22.18 -1.67 -15.72
C HIS A 106 21.21 -2.49 -14.86
N LYS A 107 21.61 -2.72 -13.60
CA LYS A 107 20.90 -3.56 -12.63
C LYS A 107 20.04 -2.69 -11.73
N ILE A 108 18.75 -3.01 -11.67
CA ILE A 108 17.78 -2.34 -10.80
C ILE A 108 17.49 -3.29 -9.66
N TYR A 109 17.78 -2.84 -8.45
CA TYR A 109 17.54 -3.60 -7.23
C TYR A 109 16.18 -3.22 -6.63
N ALA A 110 15.58 -4.15 -5.91
CA ALA A 110 14.41 -3.81 -5.11
C ALA A 110 14.85 -2.88 -3.98
N VAL A 111 14.13 -1.79 -3.78
CA VAL A 111 14.38 -0.81 -2.71
C VAL A 111 13.16 -0.73 -1.82
N ASP A 112 12.55 -1.85 -1.45
CA ASP A 112 11.39 -1.90 -0.55
C ASP A 112 11.80 -1.68 0.91
N GLN A 113 10.82 -1.54 1.81
CA GLN A 113 11.09 -1.30 3.23
C GLN A 113 12.01 -2.38 3.83
N LYS A 114 11.78 -3.64 3.47
CA LYS A 114 12.59 -4.77 3.95
C LYS A 114 14.05 -4.66 3.52
N MET A 115 14.30 -4.32 2.25
CA MET A 115 15.65 -4.09 1.75
C MET A 115 16.31 -2.91 2.45
N LEU A 116 15.61 -1.76 2.54
CA LEU A 116 16.17 -0.54 3.14
C LEU A 116 16.57 -0.74 4.61
N MET A 117 15.82 -1.56 5.36
CA MET A 117 16.16 -1.93 6.75
C MET A 117 17.37 -2.86 6.87
N GLN A 118 17.79 -3.52 5.79
CA GLN A 118 18.96 -4.41 5.77
C GLN A 118 20.23 -3.70 5.27
N LEU A 119 20.09 -2.52 4.67
CA LEU A 119 21.19 -1.72 4.17
C LEU A 119 21.76 -0.86 5.29
N GLU A 120 23.07 -0.68 5.27
CA GLU A 120 23.71 0.34 6.09
C GLU A 120 23.50 1.70 5.42
N ALA A 121 23.00 2.67 6.20
CA ALA A 121 22.78 4.02 5.69
C ALA A 121 24.13 4.67 5.31
N PRO A 122 24.16 5.50 4.25
CA PRO A 122 25.38 6.21 3.88
C PRO A 122 25.87 7.07 5.05
N ALA A 123 27.18 7.04 5.34
CA ALA A 123 27.76 7.80 6.45
C ALA A 123 27.49 9.31 6.36
N LYS A 124 27.31 9.84 5.13
CA LYS A 124 26.99 11.26 4.88
C LYS A 124 25.53 11.62 5.21
N CYS A 125 24.62 10.64 5.23
CA CYS A 125 23.19 10.85 5.44
C CYS A 125 22.56 9.62 6.11
N PRO A 126 22.65 9.49 7.44
CA PRO A 126 22.14 8.32 8.16
C PRO A 126 20.62 8.19 8.06
N ASP A 127 19.89 9.32 7.95
CA ASP A 127 18.42 9.34 7.95
C ASP A 127 17.81 9.08 6.56
N LEU A 128 18.63 8.89 5.51
CA LEU A 128 18.16 8.80 4.12
C LEU A 128 17.09 7.73 3.92
N PHE A 129 17.32 6.54 4.48
CA PHE A 129 16.40 5.41 4.31
C PHE A 129 15.09 5.64 5.05
N ASP A 130 15.14 6.24 6.24
CA ASP A 130 13.95 6.62 7.00
C ASP A 130 13.13 7.67 6.25
N TRP A 131 13.78 8.65 5.61
CA TRP A 131 13.10 9.63 4.78
C TRP A 131 12.38 9.00 3.60
N ILE A 132 13.01 8.04 2.92
CA ILE A 132 12.41 7.31 1.79
C ILE A 132 11.23 6.45 2.26
N ILE A 133 11.37 5.75 3.39
CA ILE A 133 10.30 4.93 3.97
C ILE A 133 9.12 5.80 4.36
N GLU A 134 9.37 6.91 5.06
CA GLU A 134 8.34 7.83 5.49
C GLU A 134 7.63 8.51 4.31
N HIS A 135 8.37 8.91 3.26
CA HIS A 135 7.79 9.46 2.03
C HIS A 135 6.77 8.49 1.43
N ARG A 136 7.15 7.21 1.28
CA ARG A 136 6.27 6.18 0.72
C ARG A 136 5.08 5.88 1.61
N ARG A 137 5.28 5.86 2.93
CA ARG A 137 4.20 5.67 3.90
C ARG A 137 3.17 6.79 3.78
N LEU A 138 3.61 8.05 3.74
CA LEU A 138 2.74 9.21 3.59
C LEU A 138 2.05 9.22 2.22
N GLY A 139 2.77 8.91 1.14
CA GLY A 139 2.20 8.79 -0.20
C GLY A 139 1.10 7.73 -0.28
N HIS A 140 1.30 6.57 0.35
CA HIS A 140 0.29 5.52 0.44
C HIS A 140 -0.94 5.97 1.23
N VAL A 141 -0.75 6.62 2.38
CA VAL A 141 -1.85 7.18 3.18
C VAL A 141 -2.65 8.19 2.35
N LEU A 142 -1.97 9.14 1.68
CA LEU A 142 -2.63 10.14 0.84
C LEU A 142 -3.42 9.51 -0.31
N SER A 143 -2.91 8.46 -0.94
CA SER A 143 -3.60 7.74 -2.00
C SER A 143 -4.89 7.07 -1.49
N LYS A 144 -4.84 6.45 -0.29
CA LYS A 144 -6.01 5.89 0.36
C LYS A 144 -7.03 6.96 0.74
N LEU A 145 -6.58 8.08 1.30
CA LEU A 145 -7.44 9.21 1.65
C LEU A 145 -8.17 9.76 0.42
N ALA A 146 -7.47 9.95 -0.70
CA ALA A 146 -8.08 10.40 -1.95
C ALA A 146 -9.14 9.41 -2.49
N THR A 147 -9.01 8.13 -2.18
CA THR A 147 -10.03 7.12 -2.54
C THR A 147 -11.27 7.25 -1.65
N ILE A 148 -11.08 7.42 -0.34
CA ILE A 148 -12.19 7.69 0.60
C ILE A 148 -12.94 8.96 0.21
N ASP A 149 -12.22 10.05 -0.11
CA ASP A 149 -12.83 11.32 -0.54
C ASP A 149 -13.72 11.13 -1.79
N ARG A 150 -13.28 10.32 -2.76
CA ARG A 150 -14.08 10.02 -3.96
C ARG A 150 -15.37 9.28 -3.63
N HIS A 151 -15.35 8.31 -2.71
CA HIS A 151 -16.55 7.59 -2.28
C HIS A 151 -17.51 8.51 -1.52
N VAL A 152 -16.99 9.33 -0.60
CA VAL A 152 -17.78 10.29 0.18
C VAL A 152 -18.48 11.32 -0.70
N LEU A 153 -17.82 11.78 -1.78
CA LEU A 153 -18.42 12.71 -2.75
C LEU A 153 -19.59 12.09 -3.54
N GLN A 154 -19.63 10.76 -3.68
CA GLN A 154 -20.69 10.06 -4.41
C GLN A 154 -21.91 9.76 -3.53
N ASP A 155 -21.71 9.46 -2.24
CA ASP A 155 -22.75 8.87 -1.37
C ASP A 155 -23.00 9.64 -0.05
N GLY A 156 -22.73 10.95 -0.06
CA GLY A 156 -23.21 11.84 1.00
C GLY A 156 -22.69 11.55 2.41
N LEU A 157 -21.39 11.29 2.56
CA LEU A 157 -20.65 11.00 3.81
C LEU A 157 -20.55 9.53 4.24
N ARG A 158 -21.09 8.58 3.45
CA ARG A 158 -20.91 7.16 3.70
C ARG A 158 -19.92 6.52 2.73
N VAL A 159 -19.18 5.53 3.23
CA VAL A 159 -18.32 4.67 2.42
C VAL A 159 -18.85 3.25 2.53
N HIS A 160 -19.13 2.67 1.38
CA HIS A 160 -19.60 1.29 1.25
C HIS A 160 -18.41 0.40 0.89
N THR A 161 -18.27 -0.72 1.60
CA THR A 161 -17.26 -1.74 1.34
C THR A 161 -17.96 -3.01 0.88
N MET A 162 -17.25 -3.87 0.15
CA MET A 162 -17.72 -5.22 -0.18
C MET A 162 -16.95 -6.23 0.67
N PHE A 163 -17.64 -7.20 1.25
CA PHE A 163 -17.08 -8.31 2.00
C PHE A 163 -17.12 -9.57 1.12
N SER A 164 -15.93 -10.11 0.83
CA SER A 164 -15.82 -11.35 0.06
C SER A 164 -16.01 -12.56 0.98
N GLN A 165 -17.06 -13.32 0.75
CA GLN A 165 -17.37 -14.58 1.44
C GLN A 165 -17.46 -15.70 0.41
N THR A 166 -16.30 -16.20 -0.05
CA THR A 166 -16.15 -17.30 -1.02
C THR A 166 -14.78 -17.93 -0.91
#